data_AF-A0AA38HI31-F1
#
_entry.id   AF-A0AA38HI31-F1
#
_cell.length_a   1.000
_cell.length_b   1.000
_cell.length_c   1.000
_cell.angle_alpha   90.00
_cell.angle_beta   90.00
_cell.angle_gamma   90.00
#
_symmetry.space_group_name_H-M   'P 1'
#
loop_
_entity.id
_entity.type
_entity.pdbx_description
1 polymer ?
#
loop_
_entity_poly.entity_id
_entity_poly.type
_entity_poly.pdbx_seq_one_letter_code
_entity_poly.pdbx_strand_id
1 'polypeptide(L)'
;MTRSIVDNQSRSCSLKWILENDVTHMLDLTFTVTQEKFGELKEVELVENGANILVTEDNKKKYVELLVEWRFHNSVQEQMDAFNCGFFSIVPRYLVQIFDEKELELLLGGIAEIDVEDWKRYTEYRGGYSSEHQVVLWFWSVVEDFDNEMRARLLQFVTGTSRMPVNGFRELHGNNGPQRFCLERAATNDGLCRAHTCFNRLNLPEYPSLEKLRERLLFSIDNTTGFLQE
;
A
#
# COMPACT_ATOMS: atom_id res chain seq x y z
N MET A 1 16.61 10.39 -2.39
CA MET A 1 16.15 9.85 -1.10
C MET A 1 14.97 8.92 -1.41
N THR A 2 15.23 7.84 -2.16
CA THR A 2 14.20 7.09 -2.93
C THR A 2 14.47 5.58 -2.94
N ARG A 3 15.15 5.06 -1.91
CA ARG A 3 15.56 3.65 -1.82
C ARG A 3 14.58 2.75 -1.05
N SER A 4 13.50 3.27 -0.45
CA SER A 4 12.73 2.49 0.54
C SER A 4 11.74 1.47 -0.04
N ILE A 5 11.23 1.64 -1.25
CA ILE A 5 10.13 0.78 -1.77
C ILE A 5 10.67 -0.38 -2.62
N VAL A 6 11.64 -0.13 -3.50
CA VAL A 6 12.24 -1.17 -4.37
C VAL A 6 12.99 -2.23 -3.55
N ASP A 7 13.66 -1.82 -2.48
CA ASP A 7 14.35 -2.72 -1.54
C ASP A 7 13.39 -3.58 -0.71
N ASN A 8 12.13 -3.15 -0.55
CA ASN A 8 11.15 -3.86 0.26
C ASN A 8 10.56 -5.07 -0.50
N GLN A 9 10.45 -4.97 -1.83
CA GLN A 9 9.86 -6.00 -2.66
C GLN A 9 10.84 -7.16 -2.95
N SER A 10 12.12 -6.88 -3.20
CA SER A 10 13.14 -7.94 -3.32
C SER A 10 13.27 -8.74 -2.02
N ARG A 11 13.08 -8.09 -0.87
CA ARG A 11 13.15 -8.67 0.48
C ARG A 11 11.87 -9.41 0.90
N SER A 12 10.70 -8.89 0.57
CA SER A 12 9.43 -9.58 0.81
C SER A 12 9.29 -10.84 -0.06
N CYS A 13 9.72 -10.77 -1.32
CA CYS A 13 9.78 -11.94 -2.20
C CYS A 13 10.76 -13.01 -1.69
N SER A 14 11.91 -12.62 -1.12
CA SER A 14 12.86 -13.58 -0.54
C SER A 14 12.35 -14.19 0.78
N LEU A 15 11.60 -13.45 1.61
CA LEU A 15 10.94 -14.02 2.79
C LEU A 15 9.84 -15.02 2.43
N LYS A 16 9.00 -14.72 1.44
CA LYS A 16 8.01 -15.67 0.91
C LYS A 16 8.70 -16.90 0.32
N TRP A 17 9.78 -16.69 -0.41
CA TRP A 17 10.56 -17.79 -0.98
C TRP A 17 11.09 -18.73 0.11
N ILE A 18 11.65 -18.20 1.21
CA ILE A 18 12.11 -18.98 2.37
C ILE A 18 10.97 -19.81 2.97
N LEU A 19 9.76 -19.25 3.07
CA LEU A 19 8.61 -19.97 3.61
C LEU A 19 8.11 -21.08 2.68
N GLU A 20 8.13 -20.83 1.37
CA GLU A 20 7.51 -21.69 0.35
C GLU A 20 8.48 -22.75 -0.23
N ASN A 21 9.79 -22.57 -0.09
CA ASN A 21 10.81 -23.45 -0.68
C ASN A 21 11.64 -24.16 0.39
N ASP A 22 12.28 -25.26 -0.02
CA ASP A 22 13.19 -26.02 0.82
C ASP A 22 14.51 -25.27 1.02
N VAL A 23 14.84 -24.98 2.28
CA VAL A 23 16.04 -24.24 2.70
C VAL A 23 17.23 -25.15 2.98
N THR A 24 17.07 -26.48 2.92
CA THR A 24 18.11 -27.47 3.29
C THR A 24 19.40 -27.33 2.47
N HIS A 25 19.30 -26.85 1.23
CA HIS A 25 20.46 -26.62 0.34
C HIS A 25 20.96 -25.17 0.32
N MET A 26 20.32 -24.25 1.05
CA MET A 26 20.85 -22.89 1.20
C MET A 26 22.00 -22.91 2.20
N LEU A 27 23.21 -22.76 1.67
CA LEU A 27 24.42 -22.65 2.48
C LEU A 27 24.38 -21.36 3.31
N ASP A 28 24.72 -21.50 4.60
CA ASP A 28 25.09 -20.44 5.55
C ASP A 28 24.00 -19.46 6.03
N LEU A 29 22.71 -19.82 5.93
CA LEU A 29 21.66 -19.07 6.61
C LEU A 29 21.69 -19.36 8.11
N THR A 30 22.01 -18.35 8.92
CA THR A 30 21.99 -18.39 10.38
C THR A 30 20.99 -17.39 10.92
N PHE A 31 20.73 -17.41 12.23
CA PHE A 31 19.84 -16.43 12.89
C PHE A 31 20.52 -15.07 13.08
N THR A 32 21.15 -14.55 12.02
CA THR A 32 21.75 -13.21 11.97
C THR A 32 21.16 -12.38 10.85
N VAL A 33 21.31 -11.06 10.97
CA VAL A 33 20.96 -10.08 9.95
C VAL A 33 22.09 -9.06 9.79
N THR A 34 22.48 -8.80 8.55
CA THR A 34 23.43 -7.73 8.25
C THR A 34 22.69 -6.40 8.18
N GLN A 35 23.09 -5.45 9.03
CA GLN A 35 22.59 -4.08 9.05
C GLN A 35 23.69 -3.11 8.62
N GLU A 36 23.40 -2.26 7.65
CA GLU A 36 24.25 -1.11 7.35
C GLU A 36 23.87 0.06 8.29
N LYS A 37 24.81 0.51 9.13
CA LYS A 37 24.66 1.71 9.97
C LYS A 37 25.81 2.67 9.64
N PHE A 38 25.48 3.86 9.14
CA PHE A 38 26.44 4.93 8.81
C PHE A 38 27.59 4.49 7.88
N GLY A 39 27.34 3.56 6.96
CA GLY A 39 28.33 3.03 6.02
C GLY A 39 29.13 1.83 6.54
N GLU A 40 28.90 1.39 7.78
CA GLU A 40 29.48 0.18 8.34
C GLU A 40 28.46 -0.97 8.31
N LEU A 41 28.90 -2.15 7.84
CA LEU A 41 28.10 -3.37 7.89
C LEU A 41 28.31 -4.04 9.24
N LYS A 42 27.24 -4.15 10.03
CA LYS A 42 27.22 -4.82 11.32
C LYS A 42 26.33 -6.04 11.26
N GLU A 43 26.83 -7.18 11.72
CA GLU A 43 26.04 -8.39 11.89
C GLU A 43 25.33 -8.35 13.25
N VAL A 44 24.02 -8.58 13.24
CA VAL A 44 23.17 -8.57 14.44
C VAL A 44 22.52 -9.93 14.59
N GLU A 45 22.68 -10.54 15.76
CA GLU A 45 22.01 -11.81 16.06
C GLU A 45 20.53 -11.56 16.41
N LEU A 46 19.63 -12.34 15.81
CA LEU A 46 18.18 -12.28 16.07
C LEU A 46 17.79 -13.02 17.36
N VAL A 47 18.64 -13.94 17.80
CA VAL A 47 18.54 -14.71 19.05
C VAL A 47 19.93 -14.84 19.68
N GLU A 48 20.00 -15.20 20.96
CA GLU A 48 21.28 -15.46 21.61
C GLU A 48 22.07 -16.55 20.87
N ASN A 49 23.34 -16.27 20.55
CA ASN A 49 24.20 -17.15 19.75
C ASN A 49 23.65 -17.47 18.36
N GLY A 50 22.85 -16.56 17.77
CA GLY A 50 22.20 -16.74 16.48
C GLY A 50 23.15 -17.07 15.33
N ALA A 51 24.40 -16.58 15.38
CA ALA A 51 25.43 -16.91 14.38
C ALA A 51 25.80 -18.39 14.33
N ASN A 52 25.55 -19.15 15.42
CA ASN A 52 25.82 -20.58 15.49
C ASN A 52 24.58 -21.44 15.22
N ILE A 53 23.41 -20.82 15.02
CA ILE A 53 22.15 -21.53 14.80
C ILE A 53 21.83 -21.46 13.31
N LEU A 54 21.90 -22.61 12.65
CA LEU A 54 21.53 -22.74 11.25
C LEU A 54 20.01 -22.71 11.08
N VAL A 55 19.55 -22.06 10.02
CA VAL A 55 18.16 -22.09 9.61
C VAL A 55 17.88 -23.42 8.93
N THR A 56 16.90 -24.16 9.44
CA THR A 56 16.43 -25.45 8.96
C THR A 56 14.96 -25.37 8.60
N GLU A 57 14.42 -26.39 7.91
CA GLU A 57 13.00 -26.47 7.59
C GLU A 57 12.08 -26.36 8.82
N ASP A 58 12.52 -26.90 9.97
CA ASP A 58 11.76 -26.88 11.22
C ASP A 58 11.73 -25.48 11.86
N ASN A 59 12.79 -24.68 11.69
CA ASN A 59 12.94 -23.39 12.38
C ASN A 59 12.79 -22.16 11.45
N LYS A 60 12.66 -22.36 10.14
CA LYS A 60 12.59 -21.26 9.16
C LYS A 60 11.43 -20.29 9.39
N LYS A 61 10.28 -20.78 9.87
CA LYS A 61 9.15 -19.91 10.23
C LYS A 61 9.54 -18.93 11.34
N LYS A 62 10.23 -19.43 12.36
CA LYS A 62 10.70 -18.60 13.47
C LYS A 62 11.75 -17.59 13.01
N TYR A 63 12.66 -18.00 12.13
CA TYR A 63 13.62 -17.09 11.50
C TYR A 63 12.92 -15.95 10.78
N VAL A 64 11.91 -16.24 9.94
CA VAL A 64 11.17 -15.23 9.19
C VAL A 64 10.40 -14.29 10.11
N GLU A 65 9.72 -14.81 11.14
CA GLU A 65 9.03 -14.00 12.15
C GLU A 65 10.00 -13.01 12.83
N LEU A 66 11.14 -13.50 13.32
CA LEU A 66 12.14 -12.67 13.99
C LEU A 66 12.77 -11.65 13.04
N LEU A 67 12.98 -12.01 11.77
CA LEU A 67 13.51 -11.08 10.78
C LEU A 67 12.51 -9.96 10.48
N VAL A 68 11.22 -10.27 10.40
CA VAL A 68 10.15 -9.27 10.22
C VAL A 68 10.08 -8.36 11.44
N GLU A 69 10.04 -8.93 12.66
CA GLU A 69 10.02 -8.19 13.91
C GLU A 69 11.22 -7.24 14.01
N TRP A 70 12.43 -7.76 13.78
CA TRP A 70 13.64 -6.95 13.81
C TRP A 70 13.61 -5.82 12.78
N ARG A 71 13.13 -6.08 11.57
CA ARG A 71 13.07 -5.06 10.49
C ARG A 71 12.12 -3.93 10.84
N PHE A 72 10.92 -4.23 11.32
CA PHE A 72 9.89 -3.20 11.55
C PHE A 72 9.96 -2.57 12.94
N HIS A 73 10.57 -3.25 13.91
CA HIS A 73 10.63 -2.77 15.30
C HIS A 73 12.07 -2.45 15.72
N ASN A 74 12.90 -3.48 15.91
CA ASN A 74 14.18 -3.33 16.60
C ASN A 74 15.18 -2.46 15.83
N SER A 75 15.14 -2.48 14.50
CA SER A 75 16.11 -1.76 13.66
C SER A 75 16.00 -0.23 13.78
N VAL A 76 14.82 0.26 14.18
CA VAL A 76 14.46 1.69 14.26
C VAL A 76 13.94 2.10 15.65
N GLN A 77 14.06 1.23 16.65
CA GLN A 77 13.43 1.41 17.96
C GLN A 77 13.83 2.72 18.64
N GLU A 78 15.13 3.03 18.70
CA GLU A 78 15.62 4.27 19.32
C GLU A 78 15.05 5.53 18.64
N GLN A 79 14.98 5.52 17.30
CA GLN A 79 14.44 6.62 16.52
C GLN A 79 12.92 6.75 16.72
N MET A 80 12.22 5.62 16.80
CA MET A 80 10.79 5.56 17.00
C MET A 80 10.40 6.00 18.42
N ASP A 81 11.18 5.61 19.43
CA ASP A 81 10.98 6.04 20.82
C ASP A 81 11.21 7.55 20.98
N ALA A 82 12.27 8.08 20.36
CA ALA A 82 12.53 9.52 20.33
C ALA A 82 11.40 10.29 19.63
N PHE A 83 10.93 9.79 18.47
CA PHE A 83 9.79 10.35 17.74
C PHE A 83 8.52 10.34 18.59
N ASN A 84 8.17 9.19 19.18
CA ASN A 84 7.00 9.02 20.04
C ASN A 84 7.05 9.94 21.25
N CYS A 85 8.22 10.08 21.88
CA CYS A 85 8.43 10.98 23.02
C CYS A 85 8.13 12.44 22.61
N GLY A 86 8.70 12.89 21.49
CA GLY A 86 8.44 14.23 20.96
C GLY A 86 6.98 14.44 20.58
N PHE A 87 6.40 13.53 19.80
CA PHE A 87 5.03 13.63 19.30
C PHE A 87 4.01 13.62 20.46
N PHE A 88 4.12 12.65 21.38
CA PHE A 88 3.19 12.53 22.50
C PHE A 88 3.39 13.55 23.62
N SER A 89 4.51 14.30 23.61
CA SER A 89 4.66 15.47 24.49
C SER A 89 3.74 16.64 24.10
N ILE A 90 3.31 16.69 22.84
CA ILE A 90 2.45 17.74 22.29
C ILE A 90 1.02 17.21 22.13
N VAL A 91 0.86 16.02 21.56
CA VAL A 91 -0.44 15.42 21.26
C VAL A 91 -0.70 14.27 22.23
N PRO A 92 -1.70 14.36 23.13
CA PRO A 92 -2.02 13.28 24.04
C PRO A 92 -2.35 11.95 23.33
N ARG A 93 -1.76 10.85 23.81
CA ARG A 93 -1.88 9.52 23.18
C ARG A 93 -3.33 9.04 22.99
N TYR A 94 -4.20 9.35 23.94
CA TYR A 94 -5.61 8.95 23.88
C TYR A 94 -6.39 9.61 22.72
N LEU A 95 -5.94 10.76 22.23
CA LEU A 95 -6.55 11.43 21.06
C LEU A 95 -6.14 10.79 19.74
N VAL A 96 -5.03 10.04 19.74
CA VAL A 96 -4.51 9.38 18.53
C VAL A 96 -5.07 7.96 18.42
N GLN A 97 -5.31 7.30 19.55
CA GLN A 97 -5.81 5.91 19.62
C GLN A 97 -7.24 5.71 19.10
N ILE A 98 -7.98 6.78 18.84
CA ILE A 98 -9.32 6.71 18.24
C ILE A 98 -9.29 6.51 16.72
N PHE A 99 -8.14 6.78 16.08
CA PHE A 99 -7.97 6.69 14.63
C PHE A 99 -7.31 5.37 14.25
N ASP A 100 -7.72 4.81 13.12
CA ASP A 100 -6.96 3.75 12.44
C ASP A 100 -5.71 4.30 11.72
N GLU A 101 -4.88 3.42 11.17
CA GLU A 101 -3.64 3.83 10.50
C GLU A 101 -3.87 4.73 9.27
N LYS A 102 -5.02 4.58 8.60
CA LYS A 102 -5.36 5.34 7.40
C LYS A 102 -5.88 6.73 7.76
N GLU A 103 -6.72 6.81 8.77
CA GLU A 103 -7.25 8.06 9.32
C GLU A 103 -6.13 8.91 9.91
N LEU A 104 -5.18 8.29 10.64
CA LEU A 104 -4.03 9.00 11.18
C LEU A 104 -3.10 9.52 10.08
N GLU A 105 -2.89 8.73 9.02
CA GLU A 105 -2.15 9.20 7.84
C GLU A 105 -2.82 10.42 7.20
N LEU A 106 -4.15 10.38 7.04
CA LEU A 106 -4.92 11.46 6.47
C LEU A 106 -4.82 12.75 7.32
N LEU A 107 -4.92 12.61 8.63
CA LEU A 107 -4.86 13.72 9.58
C LEU A 107 -3.48 14.40 9.58
N LEU A 108 -2.39 13.62 9.49
CA LEU A 108 -1.02 14.14 9.47
C LEU A 108 -0.58 14.67 8.10
N GLY A 109 -0.98 14.00 7.02
CA GLY A 109 -0.66 14.40 5.65
C GLY A 109 -1.45 15.62 5.17
N GLY A 110 -2.55 15.92 5.86
CA GLY A 110 -3.56 16.84 5.37
C GLY A 110 -4.32 16.23 4.18
N ILE A 111 -5.57 16.64 3.99
CA ILE A 111 -6.27 16.30 2.76
C ILE A 111 -5.85 17.35 1.73
N ALA A 112 -4.80 17.06 0.95
CA ALA A 112 -4.54 17.83 -0.25
C ALA A 112 -5.83 17.83 -1.08
N GLU A 113 -6.30 19.01 -1.49
CA GLU A 113 -7.51 19.10 -2.29
C GLU A 113 -7.31 18.34 -3.59
N ILE A 114 -8.11 17.29 -3.81
CA ILE A 114 -8.02 16.46 -4.99
C ILE A 114 -8.69 17.22 -6.13
N ASP A 115 -7.87 17.70 -7.06
CA ASP A 115 -8.32 18.28 -8.32
C ASP A 115 -8.86 17.17 -9.24
N VAL A 116 -10.19 17.10 -9.35
CA VAL A 116 -10.90 16.12 -10.17
C VAL A 116 -10.65 16.34 -11.66
N GLU A 117 -10.43 17.60 -12.09
CA GLU A 117 -10.15 17.90 -13.49
C GLU A 117 -8.73 17.43 -13.87
N ASP A 118 -7.76 17.60 -12.99
CA ASP A 118 -6.42 17.01 -13.15
C ASP A 118 -6.49 15.48 -13.20
N TRP A 119 -7.28 14.87 -12.30
CA TRP A 119 -7.50 13.42 -12.28
C TRP A 119 -8.06 12.90 -13.60
N LYS A 120 -9.15 13.51 -14.08
CA LYS A 120 -9.76 13.18 -15.38
C LYS A 120 -8.77 13.30 -16.52
N ARG A 121 -8.02 14.41 -16.56
CA ARG A 121 -7.08 14.73 -17.64
C ARG A 121 -5.96 13.69 -17.77
N TYR A 122 -5.51 13.12 -16.66
CA TYR A 122 -4.41 12.16 -16.63
C TYR A 122 -4.87 10.71 -16.44
N THR A 123 -6.17 10.43 -16.58
CA THR A 123 -6.72 9.06 -16.54
C THR A 123 -6.56 8.35 -17.90
N GLU A 124 -6.09 7.11 -17.85
CA GLU A 124 -6.11 6.18 -18.99
C GLU A 124 -7.40 5.34 -18.99
N TYR A 125 -7.91 5.03 -20.19
CA TYR A 125 -9.08 4.18 -20.37
C TYR A 125 -8.71 2.90 -21.12
N ARG A 126 -9.22 1.75 -20.67
CA ARG A 126 -8.94 0.41 -21.25
C ARG A 126 -10.20 -0.45 -21.33
N GLY A 127 -10.10 -1.56 -22.05
CA GLY A 127 -11.18 -2.55 -22.14
C GLY A 127 -12.39 -2.09 -22.97
N GLY A 128 -12.25 -1.06 -23.80
CA GLY A 128 -13.32 -0.47 -24.60
C GLY A 128 -13.94 0.79 -23.99
N TYR A 129 -13.48 1.22 -22.82
CA TYR A 129 -13.83 2.53 -22.28
C TYR A 129 -13.05 3.66 -22.96
N SER A 130 -13.70 4.82 -23.03
CA SER A 130 -13.12 6.11 -23.44
C SER A 130 -13.70 7.22 -22.55
N SER A 131 -13.18 8.44 -22.67
CA SER A 131 -13.67 9.62 -21.96
C SER A 131 -15.15 9.91 -22.21
N GLU A 132 -15.68 9.50 -23.36
CA GLU A 132 -17.07 9.74 -23.79
C GLU A 132 -18.00 8.58 -23.43
N HIS A 133 -17.48 7.46 -22.92
CA HIS A 133 -18.29 6.30 -22.60
C HIS A 133 -19.27 6.62 -21.46
N GLN A 134 -20.54 6.23 -21.60
CA GLN A 134 -21.61 6.63 -20.66
C GLN A 134 -21.28 6.28 -19.19
N VAL A 135 -20.76 5.07 -18.95
CA VAL A 135 -20.35 4.63 -17.60
C VAL A 135 -19.17 5.43 -17.05
N VAL A 136 -18.25 5.88 -17.91
CA VAL A 136 -17.13 6.74 -17.50
C VAL A 136 -17.63 8.13 -17.12
N LEU A 137 -18.57 8.68 -17.90
CA LEU A 137 -19.22 9.96 -17.57
C LEU A 137 -19.96 9.87 -16.23
N TRP A 138 -20.66 8.77 -15.98
CA TRP A 138 -21.31 8.51 -14.70
C TRP A 138 -20.32 8.37 -13.53
N PHE A 139 -19.22 7.65 -13.73
CA PHE A 139 -18.16 7.55 -12.74
C PHE A 139 -17.66 8.93 -12.33
N TRP A 140 -17.33 9.78 -13.30
CA TRP A 140 -16.83 11.12 -13.01
C TRP A 140 -17.87 12.02 -12.37
N SER A 141 -19.14 11.96 -12.80
CA SER A 141 -20.23 12.68 -12.13
C SER A 141 -20.36 12.30 -10.65
N VAL A 142 -20.19 11.01 -10.31
CA VAL A 142 -20.19 10.56 -8.91
C VAL A 142 -18.96 11.08 -8.15
N VAL A 143 -17.77 11.10 -8.77
CA VAL A 143 -16.54 11.59 -8.15
C VAL A 143 -16.55 13.12 -7.95
N GLU A 144 -17.18 13.87 -8.85
CA GLU A 144 -17.40 15.31 -8.69
C GLU A 144 -18.32 15.60 -7.50
N ASP A 145 -19.37 14.81 -7.32
CA ASP A 145 -20.30 14.90 -6.19
C ASP A 145 -19.67 14.50 -4.84
N PHE A 146 -18.55 13.78 -4.84
CA PHE A 146 -17.85 13.40 -3.62
C PHE A 146 -17.18 14.61 -2.97
N ASP A 147 -17.20 14.63 -1.63
CA ASP A 147 -16.33 15.51 -0.87
C ASP A 147 -14.87 15.05 -0.96
N ASN A 148 -13.96 15.90 -0.49
CA ASN A 148 -12.53 15.64 -0.61
C ASN A 148 -12.09 14.38 0.16
N GLU A 149 -12.77 14.07 1.27
CA GLU A 149 -12.50 12.87 2.06
C GLU A 149 -12.86 11.60 1.27
N MET A 150 -14.05 11.55 0.68
CA MET A 150 -14.48 10.42 -0.13
C MET A 150 -13.62 10.26 -1.40
N ARG A 151 -13.18 11.36 -2.02
CA ARG A 151 -12.19 11.33 -3.12
C ARG A 151 -10.87 10.71 -2.66
N ALA A 152 -10.38 11.06 -1.47
CA ALA A 152 -9.15 10.50 -0.91
C ALA A 152 -9.29 9.00 -0.61
N ARG A 153 -10.44 8.57 -0.08
CA ARG A 153 -10.74 7.15 0.14
C ARG A 153 -10.80 6.37 -1.17
N LEU A 154 -11.42 6.91 -2.21
CA LEU A 154 -11.42 6.32 -3.55
C LEU A 154 -9.99 6.23 -4.12
N LEU A 155 -9.19 7.28 -3.98
CA LEU A 155 -7.80 7.27 -4.43
C LEU A 155 -6.98 6.19 -3.71
N GLN A 156 -7.14 6.09 -2.39
CA GLN A 156 -6.50 5.05 -1.58
C GLN A 156 -6.97 3.66 -1.95
N PHE A 157 -8.26 3.48 -2.25
CA PHE A 157 -8.81 2.21 -2.74
C PHE A 157 -8.10 1.77 -4.02
N VAL A 158 -7.85 2.69 -4.96
CA VAL A 158 -7.27 2.34 -6.27
C VAL A 158 -5.75 2.30 -6.28
N THR A 159 -5.07 3.11 -5.46
CA THR A 159 -3.60 3.28 -5.51
C THR A 159 -2.89 2.74 -4.27
N GLY A 160 -3.62 2.40 -3.22
CA GLY A 160 -3.06 2.00 -1.93
C GLY A 160 -2.57 3.16 -1.05
N THR A 161 -2.63 4.40 -1.52
CA THR A 161 -2.28 5.59 -0.74
C THR A 161 -3.26 6.73 -1.00
N SER A 162 -3.53 7.55 0.02
CA SER A 162 -4.28 8.80 -0.13
C SER A 162 -3.39 9.96 -0.58
N ARG A 163 -2.06 9.76 -0.69
CA ARG A 163 -1.11 10.83 -1.00
C ARG A 163 -1.03 11.09 -2.49
N MET A 164 -1.37 12.32 -2.86
CA MET A 164 -1.13 12.85 -4.18
C MET A 164 0.35 13.24 -4.38
N PRO A 165 0.98 12.91 -5.52
CA PRO A 165 2.26 13.47 -5.90
C PRO A 165 2.21 15.00 -5.95
N VAL A 166 3.32 15.67 -5.64
CA VAL A 166 3.41 17.14 -5.63
C VAL A 166 3.06 17.75 -7.00
N ASN A 167 3.30 17.02 -8.08
CA ASN A 167 3.00 17.43 -9.46
C ASN A 167 1.66 16.87 -9.99
N GLY A 168 0.75 16.45 -9.10
CA GLY A 168 -0.60 15.99 -9.46
C GLY A 168 -0.67 14.58 -10.06
N PHE A 169 -1.79 14.26 -10.72
CA PHE A 169 -2.08 12.93 -11.28
C PHE A 169 -1.15 12.54 -12.42
N ARG A 170 -0.49 13.52 -13.04
CA ARG A 170 0.53 13.31 -14.08
C ARG A 170 1.68 12.42 -13.61
N GLU A 171 2.06 12.54 -12.35
CA GLU A 171 3.21 11.85 -11.76
C GLU A 171 2.80 10.77 -10.77
N LEU A 172 1.63 10.15 -10.98
CA LEU A 172 1.30 8.91 -10.27
C LEU A 172 2.35 7.84 -10.57
N HIS A 173 2.79 7.17 -9.52
CA HIS A 173 3.74 6.07 -9.59
C HIS A 173 3.03 4.78 -9.18
N GLY A 174 3.34 3.70 -9.89
CA GLY A 174 3.02 2.33 -9.49
C GLY A 174 4.31 1.59 -9.14
N ASN A 175 4.22 0.27 -8.96
CA ASN A 175 5.38 -0.51 -8.52
C ASN A 175 6.54 -0.53 -9.53
N ASN A 176 6.25 -0.34 -10.83
CA ASN A 176 7.24 -0.41 -11.91
C ASN A 176 7.67 0.97 -12.45
N GLY A 177 7.38 2.06 -11.72
CA GLY A 177 7.69 3.43 -12.13
C GLY A 177 6.45 4.28 -12.40
N PRO A 178 6.55 5.34 -13.22
CA PRO A 178 5.42 6.21 -13.55
C PRO A 178 4.26 5.41 -14.14
N GLN A 179 3.12 5.42 -13.46
CA GLN A 179 1.93 4.64 -13.81
C GLN A 179 0.70 5.49 -13.51
N ARG A 180 0.00 5.90 -14.55
CA ARG A 180 -1.22 6.71 -14.43
C ARG A 180 -2.37 5.91 -13.85
N PHE A 181 -3.34 6.64 -13.30
CA PHE A 181 -4.64 6.09 -12.95
C PHE A 181 -5.32 5.53 -14.20
N CYS A 182 -5.89 4.33 -14.10
CA CYS A 182 -6.49 3.64 -15.22
C CYS A 182 -7.90 3.12 -14.89
N LEU A 183 -8.89 3.50 -15.70
CA LEU A 183 -10.23 2.90 -15.69
C LEU A 183 -10.29 1.81 -16.76
N GLU A 184 -10.51 0.57 -16.34
CA GLU A 184 -10.65 -0.56 -17.25
C GLU A 184 -12.04 -1.17 -17.13
N ARG A 185 -12.69 -1.45 -18.27
CA ARG A 185 -13.96 -2.18 -18.28
C ARG A 185 -13.76 -3.58 -17.67
N ALA A 186 -14.53 -3.88 -16.63
CA ALA A 186 -14.51 -5.21 -16.03
C ALA A 186 -15.03 -6.27 -17.03
N ALA A 187 -14.49 -7.49 -16.94
CA ALA A 187 -14.93 -8.60 -17.79
C ALA A 187 -16.35 -9.09 -17.49
N THR A 188 -16.88 -8.79 -16.29
CA THR A 188 -18.23 -9.17 -15.86
C THR A 188 -19.01 -7.95 -15.40
N ASN A 189 -20.28 -7.86 -15.81
CA ASN A 189 -21.13 -6.67 -15.57
C ASN A 189 -21.84 -6.67 -14.22
N ASP A 190 -21.92 -7.82 -13.52
CA ASP A 190 -22.64 -7.96 -12.24
C ASP A 190 -21.74 -7.80 -11.00
N GLY A 191 -20.47 -7.41 -11.19
CA GLY A 191 -19.46 -7.36 -10.13
C GLY A 191 -19.44 -6.08 -9.29
N LEU A 192 -18.78 -6.17 -8.13
CA LEU A 192 -18.25 -5.01 -7.40
C LEU A 192 -17.06 -4.40 -8.16
N CYS A 193 -16.78 -3.12 -7.93
CA CYS A 193 -15.56 -2.48 -8.42
C CYS A 193 -14.34 -3.17 -7.77
N ARG A 194 -13.30 -3.44 -8.56
CA ARG A 194 -12.06 -4.08 -8.08
C ARG A 194 -10.86 -3.19 -8.40
N ALA A 195 -9.97 -3.00 -7.44
CA ALA A 195 -8.75 -2.24 -7.60
C ALA A 195 -7.52 -3.15 -7.73
N HIS A 196 -6.57 -2.74 -8.58
CA HIS A 196 -5.23 -3.31 -8.66
C HIS A 196 -4.22 -2.21 -8.31
N THR A 197 -3.92 -2.08 -7.02
CA THR A 197 -3.11 -1.00 -6.45
C THR A 197 -1.73 -0.89 -7.08
N CYS A 198 -1.09 -2.02 -7.39
CA CYS A 198 0.21 -2.06 -8.09
C CYS A 198 0.24 -1.30 -9.43
N PHE A 199 -0.92 -1.14 -10.07
CA PHE A 199 -1.07 -0.55 -11.41
C PHE A 199 -1.94 0.70 -11.43
N ASN A 200 -2.34 1.23 -10.26
CA ASN A 200 -3.28 2.35 -10.14
C ASN A 200 -4.54 2.13 -10.98
N ARG A 201 -5.05 0.89 -11.02
CA ARG A 201 -6.13 0.49 -11.93
C ARG A 201 -7.40 0.15 -11.19
N LEU A 202 -8.51 0.72 -11.66
CA LEU A 202 -9.86 0.39 -11.22
C LEU A 202 -10.59 -0.35 -12.34
N ASN A 203 -10.98 -1.58 -12.06
CA ASN A 203 -11.89 -2.36 -12.90
C ASN A 203 -13.31 -1.94 -12.57
N LEU A 204 -13.94 -1.25 -13.52
CA LEU A 204 -15.27 -0.69 -13.41
C LEU A 204 -16.23 -1.51 -14.30
N PRO A 205 -17.22 -2.21 -13.72
CA PRO A 205 -18.27 -2.89 -14.46
C PRO A 205 -19.18 -1.92 -15.22
N GLU A 206 -19.79 -2.40 -16.30
CA GLU A 206 -20.77 -1.64 -17.06
C GLU A 206 -22.13 -1.67 -16.35
N TYR A 207 -22.32 -0.73 -15.43
CA TYR A 207 -23.56 -0.61 -14.66
C TYR A 207 -24.72 -0.08 -15.53
N PRO A 208 -25.97 -0.46 -15.23
CA PRO A 208 -27.13 -0.05 -16.01
C PRO A 208 -27.63 1.38 -15.71
N SER A 209 -27.22 1.98 -14.58
CA SER A 209 -27.61 3.33 -14.19
C SER A 209 -26.57 4.01 -13.31
N LEU A 210 -26.65 5.34 -13.24
CA LEU A 210 -25.82 6.19 -12.37
C LEU A 210 -25.98 5.80 -10.88
N GLU A 211 -27.22 5.57 -10.44
CA GLU A 211 -27.52 5.21 -9.06
C GLU A 211 -26.88 3.88 -8.70
N LYS A 212 -26.93 2.90 -9.62
CA LYS A 212 -26.33 1.59 -9.38
C LYS A 212 -24.81 1.67 -9.32
N LEU A 213 -24.20 2.49 -10.20
CA LEU A 213 -22.77 2.77 -10.15
C LEU A 213 -22.39 3.37 -8.80
N ARG A 214 -23.09 4.42 -8.34
CA ARG A 214 -22.82 5.09 -7.07
C ARG A 214 -22.91 4.13 -5.89
N GLU A 215 -23.99 3.36 -5.81
CA GLU A 215 -24.22 2.36 -4.75
C GLU A 215 -23.06 1.35 -4.70
N ARG A 216 -22.67 0.79 -5.85
CA ARG A 216 -21.63 -0.24 -5.93
C ARG A 216 -20.23 0.32 -5.68
N LEU A 217 -19.95 1.54 -6.15
CA LEU A 217 -18.67 2.21 -5.94
C LEU A 217 -18.45 2.50 -4.45
N LEU A 218 -19.44 3.09 -3.78
CA LEU A 218 -19.39 3.36 -2.33
C LEU A 218 -19.23 2.06 -1.54
N PHE A 219 -20.03 1.04 -1.87
CA PHE A 219 -19.91 -0.26 -1.22
C PHE A 219 -18.50 -0.85 -1.36
N SER A 220 -17.88 -0.78 -2.54
CA SER A 220 -16.51 -1.23 -2.76
C SER A 220 -15.50 -0.44 -1.93
N ILE A 221 -15.60 0.89 -1.86
CA ILE A 221 -14.69 1.73 -1.07
C ILE A 221 -14.79 1.37 0.42
N ASP A 222 -16.02 1.30 0.96
CA ASP A 222 -16.26 1.09 2.39
C ASP A 222 -15.95 -0.34 2.86
N ASN A 223 -16.15 -1.34 1.99
CA ASN A 223 -15.95 -2.76 2.33
C ASN A 223 -14.57 -3.30 1.89
N THR A 224 -13.64 -2.42 1.50
CA THR A 224 -12.26 -2.83 1.25
C THR A 224 -11.52 -3.01 2.58
N THR A 225 -11.70 -4.17 3.19
CA THR A 225 -10.70 -4.74 4.09
C THR A 225 -9.43 -4.95 3.28
N GLY A 226 -8.36 -4.25 3.63
CA GLY A 226 -7.07 -4.40 2.96
C GLY A 226 -6.66 -5.87 2.91
N PHE A 227 -6.27 -6.34 1.72
CA PHE A 227 -5.67 -7.65 1.46
C PHE A 227 -6.27 -8.82 2.26
N LEU A 228 -7.29 -9.51 1.72
CA LEU A 228 -7.51 -10.95 1.90
C LEU A 228 -8.60 -11.44 0.92
N GLN A 229 -8.35 -12.59 0.29
CA GLN A 229 -9.10 -13.30 -0.78
C GLN A 229 -8.82 -12.80 -2.21
N GLU A 230 -8.16 -13.56 -3.10
CA GLU A 230 -7.73 -14.97 -3.14
C GLU A 230 -6.28 -15.07 -3.66
#